data_AF-A0A7J9SDQ5-F1
#
_entry.id   AF-A0A7J9SDQ5-F1
#
_cell.length_a   1.000
_cell.length_b   1.000
_cell.length_c   1.000
_cell.angle_alpha   90.00
_cell.angle_beta   90.00
_cell.angle_gamma   90.00
#
_symmetry.space_group_name_H-M   'P 1'
#
loop_
_entity.id
_entity.type
_entity.pdbx_description
1 polymer ?
#
loop_
_entity_poly.entity_id
_entity_poly.type
_entity_poly.pdbx_seq_one_letter_code
_entity_poly.pdbx_strand_id
1 'polypeptide(L)'
;MTSLERVPTDVPIQDGQEVVVDPGDPWPSAYRGSKYSLISSRKHHQLVMAWQYDDLQLFFEPPSGLFEALRDIGKRDGKGSVVITAGREVLTKVEADRYDRLDRAPVSDGWILTYVGKLRGEPTLDGINVNPKPPKNPPVAVWEGFPFNHGETWSVSAQNELLWIWEGRNYSYRFQSAFDHPELIQRYREYRQPPGRVYVTEFGHIWVNIPPDSVPETRSDEINTMYAEWKREANRAQKSAIQRLVRRRLEATGDGNTEDGQLPVHLGRVDRFDDGLIPCAIVDDNRYFVETSRRQEMQ
;
A
#
# COMPACT_ATOMS: atom_id res chain seq x y z
N MET A 1 18.61 -8.30 3.71
CA MET A 1 18.50 -7.25 4.76
C MET A 1 17.90 -6.02 4.12
N THR A 2 16.93 -5.37 4.78
CA THR A 2 16.29 -4.15 4.29
C THR A 2 17.08 -2.91 4.68
N SER A 3 17.12 -1.91 3.80
CA SER A 3 17.78 -0.62 4.05
C SER A 3 17.00 0.53 3.46
N LEU A 4 17.21 1.72 4.00
CA LEU A 4 16.74 2.98 3.42
C LEU A 4 17.88 3.63 2.62
N GLU A 5 17.64 3.94 1.36
CA GLU A 5 18.53 4.76 0.53
C GLU A 5 18.00 6.20 0.45
N ARG A 6 18.80 7.16 0.92
CA ARG A 6 18.48 8.60 0.81
C ARG A 6 18.87 9.11 -0.58
N VAL A 7 18.03 8.80 -1.57
CA VAL A 7 18.21 9.22 -2.96
C VAL A 7 17.01 10.04 -3.46
N PRO A 8 17.20 10.95 -4.43
CA PRO A 8 16.08 11.67 -5.04
C PRO A 8 15.11 10.73 -5.75
N THR A 9 13.90 11.22 -6.03
CA THR A 9 12.92 10.53 -6.87
C THR A 9 12.14 11.51 -7.73
N ASP A 10 11.76 11.07 -8.93
CA ASP A 10 10.86 11.81 -9.80
C ASP A 10 9.41 11.52 -9.42
N VAL A 11 8.59 12.58 -9.38
CA VAL A 11 7.16 12.49 -9.04
C VAL A 11 6.35 13.23 -10.10
N PRO A 12 5.47 12.51 -10.83
CA PRO A 12 4.49 13.14 -11.71
C PRO A 12 3.59 14.11 -10.96
N ILE A 13 3.40 15.29 -11.57
CA ILE A 13 2.49 16.34 -11.13
C ILE A 13 1.57 16.73 -12.30
N GLN A 14 0.79 17.80 -12.14
CA GLN A 14 -0.19 18.23 -13.14
C GLN A 14 0.47 18.61 -14.48
N ASP A 15 -0.32 18.55 -15.56
CA ASP A 15 0.05 19.00 -16.92
C ASP A 15 1.24 18.26 -17.54
N GLY A 16 1.43 16.99 -17.16
CA GLY A 16 2.48 16.12 -17.70
C GLY A 16 3.90 16.51 -17.26
N GLN A 17 4.01 17.30 -16.18
CA GLN A 17 5.28 17.66 -15.59
C GLN A 17 5.70 16.65 -14.52
N GLU A 18 7.00 16.59 -14.26
CA GLU A 18 7.58 15.82 -13.16
C GLU A 18 8.48 16.73 -12.33
N VAL A 19 8.55 16.47 -11.03
CA VAL A 19 9.46 17.17 -10.12
C VAL A 19 10.39 16.17 -9.45
N VAL A 20 11.66 16.56 -9.34
CA VAL A 20 12.64 15.83 -8.53
C VAL A 20 12.42 16.20 -7.07
N VAL A 21 12.25 15.19 -6.22
CA VAL A 21 12.05 15.33 -4.78
C VAL A 21 13.25 14.73 -4.05
N ASP A 22 13.98 15.57 -3.33
CA ASP A 22 15.11 15.13 -2.51
C ASP A 22 14.64 14.59 -1.15
N PRO A 23 15.37 13.64 -0.52
CA PRO A 23 15.11 13.26 0.87
C PRO A 23 15.01 14.49 1.79
N GLY A 24 13.92 14.54 2.55
CA GLY A 24 13.54 15.65 3.42
C GLY A 24 12.62 16.68 2.77
N ASP A 25 12.39 16.65 1.45
CA ASP A 25 11.50 17.59 0.78
C ASP A 25 10.01 17.26 1.00
N PRO A 26 9.14 18.28 0.86
CA PRO A 26 7.70 18.06 0.91
C PRO A 26 7.27 17.13 -0.22
N TRP A 27 6.41 16.17 0.09
CA TRP A 27 5.88 15.25 -0.91
C TRP A 27 4.78 15.95 -1.72
N PRO A 28 4.91 16.05 -3.06
CA PRO A 28 4.00 16.83 -3.91
C PRO A 28 2.76 16.05 -4.36
N SER A 29 2.56 14.81 -3.88
CA SER A 29 1.49 13.92 -4.32
C SER A 29 0.73 13.34 -3.11
N ALA A 30 -0.17 12.40 -3.35
CA ALA A 30 -0.98 11.77 -2.32
C ALA A 30 -0.13 10.97 -1.32
N TYR A 31 -0.44 11.11 -0.03
CA TYR A 31 0.12 10.29 1.06
C TYR A 31 -0.51 8.89 1.05
N ARG A 32 0.14 7.96 0.36
CA ARG A 32 -0.37 6.62 0.05
C ARG A 32 0.70 5.56 0.19
N GLY A 33 0.27 4.31 0.31
CA GLY A 33 1.16 3.15 0.37
C GLY A 33 0.85 2.18 1.49
N SER A 34 1.69 1.15 1.60
CA SER A 34 1.72 0.21 2.72
C SER A 34 2.08 0.92 4.00
N LYS A 35 1.30 0.73 5.06
CA LYS A 35 1.44 1.49 6.31
C LYS A 35 2.21 0.68 7.35
N TYR A 36 3.20 1.33 7.95
CA TYR A 36 4.03 0.76 8.99
C TYR A 36 4.35 1.81 10.06
N SER A 37 4.73 1.36 11.25
CA SER A 37 5.17 2.25 12.34
C SER A 37 6.51 1.80 12.90
N LEU A 38 7.46 2.74 13.01
CA LEU A 38 8.73 2.50 13.69
C LEU A 38 8.56 2.80 15.17
N ILE A 39 8.65 1.78 16.02
CA ILE A 39 8.34 1.90 17.45
C ILE A 39 9.40 1.25 18.34
N SER A 40 9.49 1.70 19.59
CA SER A 40 10.21 0.97 20.63
C SER A 40 9.32 -0.11 21.22
N SER A 41 9.65 -1.38 20.97
CA SER A 41 8.88 -2.50 21.51
C SER A 41 9.40 -2.90 22.89
N ARG A 42 8.53 -2.81 23.91
CA ARG A 42 8.83 -3.34 25.25
C ARG A 42 9.04 -4.85 25.23
N LYS A 43 8.30 -5.58 24.38
CA LYS A 43 8.37 -7.04 24.25
C LYS A 43 9.72 -7.50 23.67
N HIS A 44 10.25 -6.74 22.71
CA HIS A 44 11.49 -7.10 22.03
C HIS A 44 12.72 -6.35 22.57
N HIS A 45 12.53 -5.42 23.52
CA HIS A 45 13.57 -4.57 24.09
C HIS A 45 14.42 -3.80 23.05
N GLN A 46 13.83 -3.51 21.88
CA GLN A 46 14.52 -2.88 20.77
C GLN A 46 13.56 -2.08 19.88
N LEU A 47 14.13 -1.36 18.91
CA LEU A 47 13.38 -0.71 17.85
C LEU A 47 12.89 -1.76 16.85
N VAL A 48 11.61 -1.69 16.48
CA VAL A 48 11.00 -2.60 15.51
C VAL A 48 10.14 -1.82 14.54
N MET A 49 10.00 -2.34 13.32
CA MET A 49 8.91 -1.96 12.43
C MET A 49 7.68 -2.79 12.79
N ALA A 50 6.54 -2.11 12.89
CA ALA A 50 5.26 -2.70 13.19
C ALA A 50 4.33 -2.55 11.98
N TRP A 51 3.73 -3.65 11.55
CA TRP A 51 2.50 -3.64 10.78
C TRP A 51 1.34 -3.94 11.73
N GLN A 52 0.23 -3.20 11.59
CA GLN A 52 -0.93 -3.35 12.47
C GLN A 52 -2.25 -3.19 11.72
N TYR A 53 -3.23 -4.01 12.12
CA TYR A 53 -4.63 -3.87 11.76
C TYR A 53 -5.50 -4.48 12.88
N ASP A 54 -6.36 -3.67 13.49
CA ASP A 54 -7.19 -4.09 14.64
C ASP A 54 -6.33 -4.73 15.76
N ASP A 55 -6.63 -5.98 16.14
CA ASP A 55 -5.90 -6.76 17.12
C ASP A 55 -4.64 -7.47 16.57
N LEU A 56 -4.43 -7.41 15.25
CA LEU A 56 -3.30 -8.04 14.58
C LEU A 56 -2.10 -7.09 14.56
N GLN A 57 -0.99 -7.57 15.10
CA GLN A 57 0.27 -6.86 15.08
C GLN A 57 1.42 -7.79 14.73
N LEU A 58 2.28 -7.34 13.82
CA LEU A 58 3.47 -8.06 13.42
C LEU A 58 4.66 -7.13 13.49
N PHE A 59 5.76 -7.65 14.02
CA PHE A 59 6.99 -6.92 14.21
C PHE A 59 8.09 -7.51 13.35
N PHE A 60 8.91 -6.66 12.76
CA PHE A 60 10.06 -7.04 11.98
C PHE A 60 11.19 -6.03 12.16
N GLU A 61 12.38 -6.41 11.69
CA GLU A 61 13.56 -5.57 11.80
C GLU A 61 13.37 -4.28 10.99
N PRO A 62 13.71 -3.10 11.57
CA PRO A 62 13.62 -1.86 10.82
C PRO A 62 14.68 -1.81 9.70
N PRO A 63 14.35 -1.21 8.53
CA PRO A 63 15.35 -0.93 7.52
C PRO A 63 16.50 -0.11 8.10
N SER A 64 17.73 -0.52 7.81
CA SER A 64 18.91 0.23 8.26
C SER A 64 18.87 1.68 7.76
N GLY A 65 19.24 2.62 8.63
CA GLY A 65 19.22 4.06 8.34
C GLY A 65 17.86 4.74 8.44
N LEU A 66 16.75 4.00 8.59
CA LEU A 66 15.41 4.61 8.69
C LEU A 66 15.25 5.46 9.95
N PHE A 67 15.70 4.97 11.10
CA PHE A 67 15.62 5.68 12.37
C PHE A 67 16.32 7.04 12.31
N GLU A 68 17.56 7.02 11.82
CA GLU A 68 18.40 8.22 11.66
C GLU A 68 17.74 9.19 10.67
N ALA A 69 17.29 8.70 9.52
CA ALA A 69 16.64 9.53 8.52
C ALA A 69 15.35 10.20 9.04
N LEU A 70 14.51 9.48 9.77
CA LEU A 70 13.31 10.05 10.39
C LEU A 70 13.67 11.13 11.41
N ARG A 71 14.68 10.88 12.26
CA ARG A 71 15.17 11.87 13.23
C ARG A 71 15.69 13.13 12.53
N ASP A 72 16.48 12.97 11.48
CA ASP A 72 17.11 14.06 10.73
C ASP A 72 16.07 14.99 10.07
N ILE A 73 14.92 14.46 9.64
CA ILE A 73 13.85 15.25 9.03
C ILE A 73 12.85 15.83 10.05
N GLY A 74 13.12 15.70 11.36
CA GLY A 74 12.32 16.34 12.40
C GLY A 74 11.31 15.44 13.12
N LYS A 75 11.30 14.11 12.90
CA LYS A 75 10.42 13.22 13.68
C LYS A 75 10.75 13.23 15.17
N ARG A 76 9.72 13.13 16.01
CA ARG A 76 9.92 13.00 17.46
C ARG A 76 10.59 11.66 17.76
N ASP A 77 11.72 11.72 18.45
CA ASP A 77 12.54 10.56 18.81
C ASP A 77 12.92 9.63 17.64
N GLY A 78 12.92 10.13 16.40
CA GLY A 78 13.20 9.32 15.20
C GLY A 78 12.18 8.21 14.92
N LYS A 79 10.95 8.32 15.42
CA LYS A 79 9.92 7.26 15.38
C LYS A 79 8.60 7.77 14.80
N GLY A 80 7.67 6.86 14.54
CA GLY A 80 6.31 7.17 14.08
C GLY A 80 5.92 6.41 12.82
N SER A 81 4.83 6.87 12.20
CA SER A 81 4.25 6.20 11.04
C SER A 81 5.02 6.53 9.75
N VAL A 82 5.11 5.53 8.87
CA VAL A 82 5.59 5.69 7.50
C VAL A 82 4.63 4.97 6.55
N VAL A 83 4.55 5.47 5.33
CA VAL A 83 3.92 4.74 4.22
C VAL A 83 4.95 4.47 3.14
N ILE A 84 4.81 3.34 2.47
CA ILE A 84 5.72 2.92 1.39
C ILE A 84 4.90 2.72 0.13
N THR A 85 5.18 3.54 -0.89
CA THR A 85 4.52 3.48 -2.21
C THR A 85 4.95 2.24 -2.98
N ALA A 86 4.27 1.96 -4.09
CA ALA A 86 4.64 0.93 -5.06
C ALA A 86 6.01 1.20 -5.72
N GLY A 87 6.41 2.46 -5.83
CA GLY A 87 7.75 2.89 -6.28
C GLY A 87 8.84 2.75 -5.21
N ARG A 88 8.50 2.23 -4.03
CA ARG A 88 9.35 2.10 -2.83
C ARG A 88 9.73 3.41 -2.18
N GLU A 89 9.07 4.53 -2.52
CA GLU A 89 9.24 5.78 -1.80
C GLU A 89 8.71 5.63 -0.37
N VAL A 90 9.54 5.96 0.61
CA VAL A 90 9.17 6.02 2.03
C VAL A 90 8.73 7.44 2.32
N LEU A 91 7.47 7.59 2.73
CA LEU A 91 6.86 8.87 3.06
C LEU A 91 6.48 8.90 4.54
N THR A 92 6.55 10.09 5.13
CA THR A 92 6.09 10.30 6.50
C THR A 92 5.42 11.68 6.66
N LYS A 93 5.01 11.99 7.89
CA LYS A 93 4.47 13.28 8.28
C LYS A 93 5.35 13.94 9.35
N VAL A 94 5.76 15.18 9.16
CA VAL A 94 6.55 15.95 10.14
C VAL A 94 5.71 17.12 10.67
N GLU A 95 5.76 17.39 11.97
CA GLU A 95 5.10 18.57 12.54
C GLU A 95 5.75 19.84 11.95
N ALA A 96 4.94 20.80 11.51
CA ALA A 96 5.40 22.00 10.82
C ALA A 96 6.40 22.84 11.63
N ASP A 97 6.27 22.85 12.96
CA ASP A 97 7.17 23.54 13.89
C ASP A 97 8.56 22.88 14.03
N ARG A 98 8.72 21.67 13.48
CA ARG A 98 9.96 20.88 13.51
C ARG A 98 10.47 20.54 12.12
N TYR A 99 9.89 21.13 11.09
CA TYR A 99 10.20 20.84 9.70
C TYR A 99 11.07 21.94 9.09
N ASP A 100 12.33 21.61 8.78
CA ASP A 100 13.35 22.58 8.36
C ASP A 100 13.07 23.27 7.01
N ARG A 101 12.25 22.64 6.14
CA ARG A 101 11.99 23.11 4.76
C ARG A 101 10.57 23.64 4.58
N LEU A 102 10.02 24.28 5.61
CA LEU A 102 8.64 24.76 5.64
C LEU A 102 8.32 25.75 4.51
N ASP A 103 9.31 26.53 4.07
CA ASP A 103 9.21 27.47 2.95
C ASP A 103 8.90 26.79 1.60
N ARG A 104 9.17 25.50 1.48
CA ARG A 104 8.90 24.69 0.28
C ARG A 104 7.59 23.90 0.37
N ALA A 105 6.95 23.87 1.54
CA ALA A 105 5.77 23.04 1.78
C ALA A 105 4.48 23.70 1.28
N PRO A 106 3.48 22.92 0.81
CA PRO A 106 2.20 23.46 0.36
C PRO A 106 1.33 24.01 1.51
N VAL A 107 1.71 23.74 2.76
CA VAL A 107 1.05 24.21 3.99
C VAL A 107 2.13 24.60 5.00
N SER A 108 1.81 25.55 5.87
CA SER A 108 2.72 26.06 6.90
C SER A 108 2.34 25.65 8.33
N ASP A 109 1.26 24.88 8.50
CA ASP A 109 0.76 24.41 9.78
C ASP A 109 0.43 22.90 9.77
N GLY A 110 0.28 22.33 10.97
CA GLY A 110 -0.08 20.93 11.15
C GLY A 110 1.05 19.97 10.73
N TRP A 111 0.71 18.99 9.89
CA TRP A 111 1.62 17.95 9.43
C TRP A 111 2.03 18.13 7.97
N ILE A 112 3.33 18.22 7.73
CA ILE A 112 3.92 18.28 6.39
C ILE A 112 4.18 16.86 5.90
N LEU A 113 3.68 16.52 4.71
CA LEU A 113 4.04 15.27 4.04
C LEU A 113 5.48 15.34 3.57
N THR A 114 6.31 14.37 3.90
CA THR A 114 7.75 14.44 3.67
C THR A 114 8.26 13.14 3.06
N TYR A 115 9.06 13.27 2.01
CA TYR A 115 9.80 12.16 1.41
C TYR A 115 11.06 11.84 2.23
N VAL A 116 11.28 10.56 2.54
CA VAL A 116 12.40 10.12 3.40
C VAL A 116 13.53 9.50 2.57
N GLY A 117 13.19 8.81 1.48
CA GLY A 117 14.12 8.03 0.65
C GLY A 117 13.43 6.81 0.04
N LYS A 118 14.19 5.88 -0.54
CA LYS A 118 13.66 4.62 -1.11
C LYS A 118 14.00 3.40 -0.27
N LEU A 119 13.05 2.48 -0.14
CA LEU A 119 13.27 1.18 0.48
C LEU A 119 14.04 0.25 -0.47
N ARG A 120 15.06 -0.43 0.05
CA ARG A 120 15.75 -1.54 -0.62
C ARG A 120 15.67 -2.84 0.18
N GLY A 121 15.86 -3.94 -0.53
CA GLY A 121 15.72 -5.27 0.02
C GLY A 121 14.26 -5.64 0.26
N GLU A 122 14.07 -6.71 1.01
CA GLU A 122 12.79 -7.32 1.35
C GLU A 122 12.81 -7.71 2.82
N PRO A 123 11.78 -7.36 3.61
CA PRO A 123 11.74 -7.72 5.01
C PRO A 123 11.50 -9.22 5.15
N THR A 124 12.23 -9.84 6.07
CA THR A 124 11.96 -11.22 6.46
C THR A 124 10.85 -11.21 7.51
N LEU A 125 9.74 -11.87 7.21
CA LEU A 125 8.59 -12.00 8.10
C LEU A 125 8.33 -13.47 8.37
N ASP A 126 8.14 -13.82 9.64
CA ASP A 126 7.84 -15.20 10.02
C ASP A 126 6.45 -15.60 9.53
N GLY A 127 6.41 -16.52 8.57
CA GLY A 127 5.18 -17.15 8.08
C GLY A 127 4.30 -16.29 7.15
N ILE A 128 4.77 -15.12 6.72
CA ILE A 128 4.07 -14.23 5.78
C ILE A 128 5.03 -13.80 4.68
N ASN A 129 4.59 -13.87 3.43
CA ASN A 129 5.41 -13.49 2.29
C ASN A 129 4.82 -12.24 1.62
N VAL A 130 5.44 -11.08 1.85
CA VAL A 130 5.02 -9.79 1.27
C VAL A 130 5.55 -9.57 -0.16
N ASN A 131 6.50 -10.40 -0.61
CA ASN A 131 7.02 -10.42 -1.97
C ASN A 131 6.94 -11.85 -2.56
N PRO A 132 5.72 -12.43 -2.67
CA PRO A 132 5.56 -13.78 -3.18
C PRO A 132 5.96 -13.87 -4.65
N LYS A 133 6.24 -15.08 -5.14
CA LYS A 133 6.39 -15.24 -6.58
C LYS A 133 5.05 -14.89 -7.26
N PRO A 134 5.06 -14.07 -8.33
CA PRO A 134 3.85 -13.79 -9.08
C PRO A 134 3.23 -15.07 -9.64
N PRO A 135 1.89 -15.21 -9.66
CA PRO A 135 1.23 -16.35 -10.27
C PRO A 135 1.64 -16.47 -11.74
N LYS A 136 1.74 -17.72 -12.22
CA LYS A 136 2.09 -18.01 -13.62
C LYS A 136 1.04 -18.93 -14.22
N ASN A 137 0.88 -20.11 -13.63
CA ASN A 137 -0.15 -21.10 -13.95
C ASN A 137 -0.61 -21.74 -12.63
N PRO A 138 -1.84 -21.52 -12.15
CA PRO A 138 -2.87 -20.64 -12.72
C PRO A 138 -2.46 -19.14 -12.79
N PRO A 139 -3.13 -18.32 -13.62
CA PRO A 139 -2.78 -16.92 -13.84
C PRO A 139 -3.06 -16.01 -12.63
N VAL A 140 -3.77 -16.52 -11.62
CA VAL A 140 -4.07 -15.87 -10.34
C VAL A 140 -3.74 -16.79 -9.18
N ALA A 141 -3.57 -16.23 -7.98
CA ALA A 141 -3.38 -16.97 -6.73
C ALA A 141 -4.05 -16.26 -5.56
N VAL A 142 -4.26 -16.95 -4.44
CA VAL A 142 -4.64 -16.28 -3.19
C VAL A 142 -3.48 -15.37 -2.75
N TRP A 143 -3.81 -14.16 -2.33
CA TRP A 143 -2.82 -13.21 -1.84
C TRP A 143 -2.20 -13.68 -0.51
N GLU A 144 -0.88 -13.84 -0.49
CA GLU A 144 -0.12 -14.35 0.67
C GLU A 144 0.54 -13.25 1.53
N GLY A 145 0.39 -11.98 1.15
CA GLY A 145 0.88 -10.84 1.92
C GLY A 145 -0.13 -10.37 2.97
N PHE A 146 0.09 -9.17 3.53
CA PHE A 146 -0.91 -8.55 4.40
C PHE A 146 -2.16 -8.16 3.60
N PRO A 147 -3.37 -8.55 4.03
CA PRO A 147 -4.62 -8.20 3.34
C PRO A 147 -5.24 -6.90 3.84
N PHE A 148 -4.55 -6.17 4.73
CA PHE A 148 -4.96 -4.87 5.26
C PHE A 148 -3.75 -3.93 5.31
N ASN A 149 -4.00 -2.62 5.14
CA ASN A 149 -2.98 -1.58 5.24
C ASN A 149 -1.69 -1.85 4.42
N HIS A 150 -1.81 -2.61 3.32
CA HIS A 150 -0.67 -3.07 2.51
C HIS A 150 -0.98 -2.90 1.03
N GLY A 151 -0.15 -2.09 0.41
CA GLY A 151 -0.31 -1.54 -0.91
C GLY A 151 -1.04 -0.20 -0.94
N GLU A 152 -0.73 0.57 -1.97
CA GLU A 152 -1.53 1.70 -2.40
C GLU A 152 -2.92 1.21 -2.78
N THR A 153 -3.96 1.85 -2.23
CA THR A 153 -5.35 1.49 -2.52
C THR A 153 -5.88 2.36 -3.65
N TRP A 154 -5.97 1.76 -4.83
CA TRP A 154 -6.54 2.35 -6.03
C TRP A 154 -7.95 1.80 -6.26
N SER A 155 -8.73 2.46 -7.12
CA SER A 155 -10.07 2.01 -7.53
C SER A 155 -10.18 2.02 -9.04
N VAL A 156 -10.61 0.90 -9.62
CA VAL A 156 -11.02 0.83 -11.03
C VAL A 156 -12.43 1.40 -11.13
N SER A 157 -12.60 2.50 -11.86
CA SER A 157 -13.87 3.20 -12.06
C SER A 157 -14.79 2.48 -13.06
N ALA A 158 -16.04 2.92 -13.21
CA ALA A 158 -16.92 2.38 -14.26
C ALA A 158 -16.46 2.78 -15.68
N GLN A 159 -15.73 3.89 -15.77
CA GLN A 159 -15.15 4.44 -17.00
C GLN A 159 -13.80 3.81 -17.35
N ASN A 160 -13.36 2.77 -16.62
CA ASN A 160 -12.06 2.12 -16.78
C ASN A 160 -10.89 3.09 -16.54
N GLU A 161 -10.99 3.89 -15.49
CA GLU A 161 -9.90 4.72 -14.99
C GLU A 161 -9.38 4.14 -13.67
N LEU A 162 -8.10 4.38 -13.39
CA LEU A 162 -7.51 4.05 -12.10
C LEU A 162 -7.46 5.30 -11.21
N LEU A 163 -8.26 5.30 -10.15
CA LEU A 163 -8.47 6.45 -9.28
C LEU A 163 -7.92 6.17 -7.87
N TRP A 164 -7.13 7.09 -7.34
CA TRP A 164 -6.83 7.14 -5.92
C TRP A 164 -7.90 7.97 -5.22
N ILE A 165 -8.63 7.34 -4.30
CA ILE A 165 -9.75 7.95 -3.61
C ILE A 165 -9.40 8.15 -2.14
N TRP A 166 -9.60 9.36 -1.64
CA TRP A 166 -9.39 9.69 -0.23
C TRP A 166 -10.55 10.48 0.33
N GLU A 167 -11.14 9.93 1.38
CA GLU A 167 -12.22 10.58 2.12
C GLU A 167 -11.63 11.51 3.17
N GLY A 168 -11.74 12.80 2.91
CA GLY A 168 -11.42 13.89 3.81
C GLY A 168 -12.46 14.07 4.91
N ARG A 169 -12.39 15.19 5.64
CA ARG A 169 -13.42 15.48 6.67
C ARG A 169 -14.69 16.03 6.02
N ASN A 170 -14.52 16.89 5.02
CA ASN A 170 -15.61 17.58 4.35
C ASN A 170 -15.67 17.31 2.84
N TYR A 171 -14.64 16.70 2.27
CA TYR A 171 -14.51 16.47 0.83
C TYR A 171 -14.07 15.03 0.55
N SER A 172 -14.53 14.47 -0.57
CA SER A 172 -13.99 13.25 -1.16
C SER A 172 -13.08 13.66 -2.31
N TYR A 173 -11.82 13.25 -2.25
CA TYR A 173 -10.82 13.54 -3.28
C TYR A 173 -10.67 12.33 -4.18
N ARG A 174 -10.61 12.57 -5.49
CA ARG A 174 -10.45 11.54 -6.51
C ARG A 174 -9.38 12.01 -7.48
N PHE A 175 -8.20 11.41 -7.39
CA PHE A 175 -7.07 11.73 -8.24
C PHE A 175 -6.84 10.59 -9.21
N GLN A 176 -6.83 10.89 -10.50
CA GLN A 176 -6.52 9.89 -11.52
C GLN A 176 -5.02 9.56 -11.48
N SER A 177 -4.68 8.33 -11.90
CA SER A 177 -3.29 7.98 -12.18
C SER A 177 -2.72 8.89 -13.27
N ALA A 178 -1.47 9.30 -13.14
CA ALA A 178 -0.70 10.02 -14.15
C ALA A 178 -0.51 9.21 -15.44
N PHE A 179 -0.70 7.89 -15.36
CA PHE A 179 -0.50 6.96 -16.46
C PHE A 179 -1.77 6.16 -16.73
N ASP A 180 -1.96 5.80 -17.99
CA ASP A 180 -3.00 4.85 -18.40
C ASP A 180 -2.58 3.42 -18.05
N HIS A 181 -3.55 2.61 -17.61
CA HIS A 181 -3.33 1.23 -17.19
C HIS A 181 -4.30 0.22 -17.84
N PRO A 182 -4.43 0.20 -19.18
CA PRO A 182 -5.41 -0.63 -19.87
C PRO A 182 -5.20 -2.13 -19.64
N GLU A 183 -3.96 -2.63 -19.57
CA GLU A 183 -3.69 -4.07 -19.38
C GLU A 183 -4.03 -4.50 -17.96
N LEU A 184 -3.67 -3.70 -16.96
CA LEU A 184 -4.08 -3.94 -15.57
C LEU A 184 -5.61 -3.89 -15.42
N ILE A 185 -6.27 -2.88 -15.98
CA ILE A 185 -7.73 -2.77 -15.89
C ILE A 185 -8.42 -3.94 -16.61
N GLN A 186 -7.91 -4.35 -17.76
CA GLN A 186 -8.40 -5.55 -18.44
C GLN A 186 -8.26 -6.78 -17.55
N ARG A 187 -7.08 -7.00 -16.95
CA ARG A 187 -6.84 -8.11 -16.02
C ARG A 187 -7.77 -8.06 -14.80
N TYR A 188 -8.05 -6.88 -14.27
CA TYR A 188 -9.02 -6.71 -13.19
C TYR A 188 -10.42 -7.19 -13.63
N ARG A 189 -10.88 -6.75 -14.81
CA ARG A 189 -12.21 -7.06 -15.34
C ARG A 189 -12.42 -8.54 -15.67
N GLU A 190 -11.34 -9.27 -15.96
CA GLU A 190 -11.39 -10.73 -16.13
C GLU A 190 -11.91 -11.45 -14.89
N TYR A 191 -11.64 -10.93 -13.68
CA TYR A 191 -11.97 -11.61 -12.41
C TYR A 191 -12.99 -10.86 -11.55
N ARG A 192 -13.24 -9.58 -11.83
CA ARG A 192 -14.19 -8.74 -11.10
C ARG A 192 -14.90 -7.77 -12.04
N GLN A 193 -16.19 -7.98 -12.25
CA GLN A 193 -16.98 -7.12 -13.15
C GLN A 193 -17.30 -5.74 -12.58
N PRO A 194 -17.77 -5.58 -11.32
CA PRO A 194 -18.11 -4.27 -10.78
C PRO A 194 -16.87 -3.42 -10.47
N PRO A 195 -16.96 -2.09 -10.53
CA PRO A 195 -15.93 -1.19 -10.02
C PRO A 195 -15.48 -1.52 -8.59
N GLY A 196 -14.27 -1.07 -8.24
CA GLY A 196 -13.78 -1.16 -6.87
C GLY A 196 -12.28 -1.31 -6.74
N ARG A 197 -11.85 -1.74 -5.55
CA ARG A 197 -10.47 -1.56 -5.11
C ARG A 197 -9.49 -2.55 -5.74
N VAL A 198 -8.33 -2.03 -6.12
CA VAL A 198 -7.11 -2.76 -6.48
C VAL A 198 -5.95 -2.21 -5.65
N TYR A 199 -5.05 -3.09 -5.25
CA TYR A 199 -3.97 -2.77 -4.32
C TYR A 199 -2.63 -3.02 -5.00
N VAL A 200 -1.72 -2.05 -4.94
CA VAL A 200 -0.37 -2.17 -5.51
C VAL A 200 0.66 -2.04 -4.38
N THR A 201 1.39 -3.11 -4.08
CA THR A 201 2.36 -3.13 -2.97
C THR A 201 3.68 -2.47 -3.34
N GLU A 202 4.50 -2.15 -2.33
CA GLU A 202 5.87 -1.66 -2.47
C GLU A 202 6.81 -2.60 -3.23
N PHE A 203 6.39 -3.85 -3.42
CA PHE A 203 7.11 -4.84 -4.22
C PHE A 203 6.55 -4.99 -5.63
N GLY A 204 5.58 -4.14 -6.00
CA GLY A 204 4.90 -4.15 -7.29
C GLY A 204 3.85 -5.25 -7.42
N HIS A 205 3.45 -5.92 -6.34
CA HIS A 205 2.38 -6.92 -6.41
C HIS A 205 1.02 -6.26 -6.51
N ILE A 206 0.19 -6.81 -7.38
CA ILE A 206 -1.16 -6.32 -7.61
C ILE A 206 -2.15 -7.36 -7.14
N TRP A 207 -2.99 -6.98 -6.18
CA TRP A 207 -4.03 -7.85 -5.66
C TRP A 207 -5.36 -7.11 -5.54
N VAL A 208 -6.46 -7.86 -5.53
CA VAL A 208 -7.83 -7.35 -5.48
C VAL A 208 -8.63 -8.15 -4.47
N ASN A 209 -9.77 -7.59 -4.05
CA ASN A 209 -10.77 -8.38 -3.35
C ASN A 209 -11.85 -8.74 -4.34
N ILE A 210 -12.21 -10.02 -4.38
CA ILE A 210 -13.20 -10.56 -5.30
C ILE A 210 -14.42 -10.97 -4.48
N PRO A 211 -15.52 -10.18 -4.53
CA PRO A 211 -16.81 -10.64 -4.04
C PRO A 211 -17.24 -11.94 -4.72
N PRO A 212 -17.85 -12.91 -4.00
CA PRO A 212 -18.31 -14.17 -4.58
C PRO A 212 -19.17 -13.98 -5.83
N ASP A 213 -20.12 -13.04 -5.79
CA ASP A 213 -21.06 -12.79 -6.89
C ASP A 213 -20.50 -11.89 -8.02
N SER A 214 -19.24 -11.49 -7.93
CA SER A 214 -18.62 -10.57 -8.91
C SER A 214 -17.74 -11.24 -9.95
N VAL A 215 -17.47 -12.54 -9.77
CA VAL A 215 -16.65 -13.35 -10.67
C VAL A 215 -17.49 -13.69 -11.90
N PRO A 216 -16.99 -13.44 -13.12
CA PRO A 216 -17.66 -13.95 -14.32
C PRO A 216 -17.86 -15.48 -14.24
N GLU A 217 -18.99 -15.99 -14.73
CA GLU A 217 -19.27 -17.44 -14.74
C GLU A 217 -18.12 -18.24 -15.36
N THR A 218 -17.51 -17.70 -16.42
CA THR A 218 -16.37 -18.29 -17.15
C THR A 218 -15.10 -18.45 -16.32
N ARG A 219 -15.01 -17.80 -15.14
CA ARG A 219 -13.86 -17.83 -14.22
C ARG A 219 -14.20 -18.38 -12.83
N SER A 220 -15.46 -18.70 -12.57
CA SER A 220 -15.92 -19.11 -11.23
C SER A 220 -15.26 -20.41 -10.78
N ASP A 221 -15.19 -21.42 -11.65
CA ASP A 221 -14.52 -22.69 -11.36
C ASP A 221 -13.02 -22.53 -11.11
N GLU A 222 -12.37 -21.61 -11.83
CA GLU A 222 -10.95 -21.31 -11.68
C GLU A 222 -10.66 -20.73 -10.29
N ILE A 223 -11.45 -19.74 -9.84
CA ILE A 223 -11.31 -19.13 -8.52
C ILE A 223 -11.61 -20.12 -7.39
N ASN A 224 -12.70 -20.88 -7.53
CA ASN A 224 -13.10 -21.88 -6.53
C ASN A 224 -12.03 -22.97 -6.38
N THR A 225 -11.51 -23.46 -7.50
CA THR A 225 -10.42 -24.44 -7.51
C THR A 225 -9.16 -23.85 -6.87
N MET A 226 -8.70 -22.68 -7.32
CA MET A 226 -7.54 -21.99 -6.77
C MET A 226 -7.63 -21.83 -5.24
N TYR A 227 -8.78 -21.40 -4.71
CA TYR A 227 -8.96 -21.24 -3.27
C TYR A 227 -8.95 -22.57 -2.51
N ALA A 228 -9.64 -23.59 -3.02
CA ALA A 228 -9.67 -24.92 -2.40
C ALA A 228 -8.28 -25.56 -2.35
N GLU A 229 -7.51 -25.42 -3.42
CA GLU A 229 -6.13 -25.92 -3.51
C GLU A 229 -5.21 -25.17 -2.55
N TRP A 230 -5.26 -23.84 -2.54
CA TRP A 230 -4.51 -23.02 -1.59
C TRP A 230 -4.81 -23.41 -0.14
N LYS A 231 -6.09 -23.59 0.22
CA LYS A 231 -6.50 -23.98 1.58
C LYS A 231 -5.92 -25.34 1.97
N ARG A 232 -5.96 -26.31 1.06
CA ARG A 232 -5.38 -27.65 1.23
C ARG A 232 -3.87 -27.60 1.42
N GLU A 233 -3.16 -26.81 0.62
CA GLU A 233 -1.71 -26.64 0.71
C GLU A 233 -1.29 -25.90 1.97
N ALA A 234 -1.97 -24.81 2.32
CA ALA A 234 -1.71 -24.06 3.53
C ALA A 234 -1.90 -24.92 4.79
N ASN A 235 -2.89 -25.82 4.79
CA ASN A 235 -3.07 -26.81 5.86
C ASN A 235 -1.91 -27.80 5.94
N ARG A 236 -1.51 -28.39 4.79
CA ARG A 236 -0.40 -29.36 4.72
C ARG A 236 0.94 -28.74 5.16
N ALA A 237 1.19 -27.50 4.74
CA ALA A 237 2.41 -26.75 5.05
C ALA A 237 2.34 -26.00 6.40
N GLN A 238 1.27 -26.20 7.20
CA GLN A 238 1.06 -25.56 8.50
C GLN A 238 1.20 -24.03 8.47
N LYS A 239 0.76 -23.38 7.39
CA LYS A 239 0.83 -21.93 7.17
C LYS A 239 -0.26 -21.17 7.96
N SER A 240 -0.31 -21.36 9.29
CA SER A 240 -1.39 -20.86 10.16
C SER A 240 -1.53 -19.33 10.16
N ALA A 241 -0.42 -18.59 10.04
CA ALA A 241 -0.41 -17.12 10.05
C ALA A 241 -1.18 -16.54 8.87
N ILE A 242 -0.85 -16.95 7.64
CA ILE A 242 -1.54 -16.46 6.44
C ILE A 242 -2.97 -16.97 6.35
N GLN A 243 -3.26 -18.20 6.82
CA GLN A 243 -4.64 -18.70 6.91
C GLN A 243 -5.50 -17.82 7.81
N ARG A 244 -4.97 -17.40 8.97
CA ARG A 244 -5.64 -16.48 9.87
C ARG A 244 -5.89 -15.12 9.20
N LEU A 245 -4.93 -14.59 8.45
CA LEU A 245 -5.07 -13.31 7.76
C LEU A 245 -6.12 -13.35 6.65
N VAL A 246 -6.10 -14.38 5.80
CA VAL A 246 -7.11 -14.55 4.75
C VAL A 246 -8.50 -14.73 5.37
N ARG A 247 -8.62 -15.54 6.43
CA ARG A 247 -9.90 -15.70 7.15
C ARG A 247 -10.41 -14.36 7.71
N ARG A 248 -9.56 -13.61 8.40
CA ARG A 248 -9.91 -12.26 8.93
C ARG A 248 -10.34 -11.31 7.82
N ARG A 249 -9.74 -11.40 6.63
CA ARG A 249 -10.16 -10.61 5.47
C ARG A 249 -11.56 -10.98 5.00
N LEU A 250 -11.85 -12.28 4.89
CA LEU A 250 -13.18 -12.77 4.52
C LEU A 250 -14.22 -12.34 5.56
N GLU A 251 -13.96 -12.56 6.86
CA GLU A 251 -14.84 -12.12 7.95
C GLU A 251 -15.10 -10.60 7.90
N ALA A 252 -14.05 -9.79 7.72
CA ALA A 252 -14.17 -8.32 7.69
C ALA A 252 -14.90 -7.78 6.45
N THR A 253 -15.04 -8.56 5.39
CA THR A 253 -15.68 -8.13 4.13
C THR A 253 -17.00 -8.84 3.83
N GLY A 254 -17.37 -9.83 4.65
CA GLY A 254 -18.65 -10.55 4.60
C GLY A 254 -19.44 -10.43 5.91
N ASP A 255 -19.28 -9.32 6.64
CA ASP A 255 -20.02 -9.02 7.88
C ASP A 255 -19.97 -10.16 8.93
N GLY A 256 -18.81 -10.80 9.06
CA GLY A 256 -18.56 -11.93 9.96
C GLY A 256 -18.78 -13.30 9.33
N ASN A 257 -19.44 -13.40 8.17
CA ASN A 257 -19.55 -14.63 7.40
C ASN A 257 -18.41 -14.73 6.37
N THR A 258 -17.61 -15.80 6.45
CA THR A 258 -16.52 -16.01 5.49
C THR A 258 -16.98 -16.40 4.10
N GLU A 259 -18.18 -16.95 3.95
CA GLU A 259 -18.73 -17.36 2.64
C GLU A 259 -19.17 -16.15 1.81
N ASP A 260 -19.62 -15.08 2.47
CA ASP A 260 -19.97 -13.80 1.84
C ASP A 260 -18.75 -12.87 1.69
N GLY A 261 -17.61 -13.29 2.24
CA GLY A 261 -16.37 -12.52 2.26
C GLY A 261 -15.72 -12.37 0.89
N GLN A 262 -15.04 -11.25 0.68
CA GLN A 262 -14.34 -10.98 -0.57
C GLN A 262 -12.95 -11.62 -0.56
N LEU A 263 -12.70 -12.56 -1.47
CA LEU A 263 -11.45 -13.30 -1.54
C LEU A 263 -10.29 -12.39 -1.98
N PRO A 264 -9.17 -12.33 -1.23
CA PRO A 264 -8.01 -11.56 -1.66
C PRO A 264 -7.21 -12.36 -2.71
N VAL A 265 -7.19 -11.85 -3.95
CA VAL A 265 -6.61 -12.53 -5.12
C VAL A 265 -5.47 -11.70 -5.70
N HIS A 266 -4.32 -12.33 -5.87
CA HIS A 266 -3.12 -11.83 -6.52
C HIS A 266 -3.28 -11.95 -8.04
N LEU A 267 -3.31 -10.81 -8.74
CA LEU A 267 -3.47 -10.74 -10.19
C LEU A 267 -2.15 -10.82 -10.96
N GLY A 268 -1.05 -10.42 -10.31
CA GLY A 268 0.28 -10.39 -10.91
C GLY A 268 1.17 -9.33 -10.29
N ARG A 269 2.21 -8.93 -11.03
CA ARG A 269 3.11 -7.84 -10.68
C ARG A 269 3.03 -6.75 -11.73
N VAL A 270 3.28 -5.51 -11.32
CA VAL A 270 3.26 -4.33 -12.17
C VAL A 270 4.16 -4.49 -13.39
N ASP A 271 5.32 -5.14 -13.25
CA ASP A 271 6.26 -5.46 -14.34
C ASP A 271 5.69 -6.33 -15.48
N ARG A 272 4.45 -6.82 -15.34
CA ARG A 272 3.74 -7.59 -16.37
C ARG A 272 2.54 -6.86 -16.97
N PHE A 273 2.32 -5.60 -16.60
CA PHE A 273 1.23 -4.79 -17.09
C PHE A 273 1.76 -3.41 -17.48
N ASP A 274 1.28 -2.87 -18.58
CA ASP A 274 1.44 -1.46 -18.95
C ASP A 274 2.93 -1.04 -18.89
N ASP A 275 3.81 -1.87 -19.46
CA ASP A 275 5.28 -1.69 -19.48
C ASP A 275 5.94 -1.50 -18.09
N GLY A 276 5.28 -1.94 -17.01
CA GLY A 276 5.78 -1.75 -15.65
C GLY A 276 5.46 -0.39 -15.03
N LEU A 277 4.59 0.41 -15.66
CA LEU A 277 4.20 1.71 -15.14
C LEU A 277 3.48 1.57 -13.79
N ILE A 278 3.98 2.28 -12.80
CA ILE A 278 3.41 2.31 -11.46
C ILE A 278 2.38 3.43 -11.38
N PRO A 279 1.14 3.14 -10.94
CA PRO A 279 0.13 4.18 -10.74
C PRO A 279 0.63 5.32 -9.84
N CYS A 280 0.41 6.57 -10.24
CA CYS A 280 0.80 7.74 -9.46
C CYS A 280 -0.29 8.79 -9.43
N ALA A 281 -0.74 9.20 -8.24
CA ALA A 281 -1.86 10.13 -8.12
C ALA A 281 -1.39 11.56 -8.44
N ILE A 282 -2.03 12.21 -9.40
CA ILE A 282 -1.84 13.64 -9.65
C ILE A 282 -2.75 14.41 -8.68
N VAL A 283 -2.15 15.10 -7.71
CA VAL A 283 -2.90 15.97 -6.79
C VAL A 283 -3.04 17.34 -7.44
N ASP A 284 -4.21 17.60 -8.01
CA ASP A 284 -4.58 18.86 -8.68
C ASP A 284 -5.43 19.79 -7.79
N ASP A 285 -5.81 19.34 -6.59
CA ASP A 285 -6.55 20.14 -5.60
C ASP A 285 -5.74 20.36 -4.32
N ASN A 286 -5.14 21.55 -4.19
CA ASN A 286 -4.31 21.92 -3.03
C ASN A 286 -5.04 21.86 -1.68
N ARG A 287 -6.38 21.87 -1.65
CA ARG A 287 -7.14 21.68 -0.40
C ARG A 287 -6.85 20.32 0.23
N TYR A 288 -6.45 19.34 -0.57
CA TYR A 288 -5.99 18.03 -0.10
C TYR A 288 -4.86 18.15 0.93
N PHE A 289 -3.85 18.99 0.67
CA PHE A 289 -2.72 19.16 1.58
C PHE A 289 -3.16 19.82 2.89
N VAL A 290 -4.10 20.77 2.84
CA VAL A 290 -4.68 21.41 4.03
C VAL A 290 -5.49 20.42 4.88
N GLU A 291 -6.29 19.54 4.27
CA GLU A 291 -7.03 18.53 5.05
C GLU A 291 -6.09 17.44 5.59
N THR A 292 -5.09 17.05 4.82
CA THR A 292 -4.12 16.04 5.22
C THR A 292 -3.22 16.53 6.35
N SER A 293 -2.90 17.84 6.40
CA SER A 293 -2.10 18.46 7.47
C SER A 293 -2.82 18.48 8.81
N ARG A 294 -4.15 18.44 8.82
CA ARG A 294 -4.98 18.45 10.04
C ARG A 294 -5.19 17.05 10.64
N ARG A 295 -4.95 15.99 9.88
CA ARG A 295 -5.06 14.61 10.37
C ARG A 295 -3.75 14.17 11.01
N GLN A 296 -3.78 14.01 12.34
CA GLN A 296 -2.72 13.40 13.12
C GLN A 296 -2.32 12.04 12.55
N GLU A 297 -1.07 11.66 12.83
CA GLU A 297 -0.63 10.28 12.59
C GLU A 297 -1.53 9.30 13.33
N MET A 298 -1.79 8.15 12.70
CA MET A 298 -2.24 6.99 13.47
C MET A 298 -1.05 6.57 14.34
N GLN A 299 -1.18 6.69 15.66
CA GLN A 299 -0.18 6.21 16.63
C GLN A 299 -0.12 4.69 16.65
#